data_AF-M7BK75-F1
#
_entry.id   AF-M7BK75-F1
#
_cell.length_a   1.000
_cell.length_b   1.000
_cell.length_c   1.000
_cell.angle_alpha   90.00
_cell.angle_beta   90.00
_cell.angle_gamma   90.00
#
_symmetry.space_group_name_H-M   'P 1'
#
loop_
_entity.id
_entity.type
_entity.pdbx_description
1 polymer ?
#
loop_
_entity_poly.entity_id
_entity_poly.type
_entity_poly.pdbx_seq_one_letter_code
_entity_poly.pdbx_strand_id
1 'polypeptide(L)'
;MWLGLVGWATALVDNAFNRRPVIRAGVHRQVLYATVGWCVGYYISKRADYIHAKLDRDLMEYIRQHPEDFKEKGILSCCFKKDIAN
;
A
#
# COMPACT_ATOMS: atom_id res chain seq x y z
N MET A 1 -7.21 6.29 -1.13
CA MET A 1 -8.62 6.47 -0.71
C MET A 1 -8.94 5.76 0.60
N TRP A 2 -8.65 4.45 0.74
CA TRP A 2 -8.92 3.67 1.96
C TRP A 2 -8.23 4.20 3.24
N LEU A 3 -6.96 4.60 3.18
CA LEU A 3 -6.24 5.11 4.36
C LEU A 3 -6.80 6.44 4.89
N GLY A 4 -7.32 7.30 4.00
CA GLY A 4 -8.03 8.52 4.39
C GLY A 4 -9.38 8.22 5.05
N LEU A 5 -10.10 7.20 4.55
CA LEU A 5 -11.34 6.71 5.18
C LEU A 5 -11.08 6.12 6.56
N VAL A 6 -9.97 5.39 6.75
CA VAL A 6 -9.56 4.89 8.07
C VAL A 6 -9.25 6.05 9.00
N GLY A 7 -8.48 7.07 8.58
CA GLY A 7 -8.22 8.26 9.38
C GLY A 7 -9.48 9.04 9.77
N TRP A 8 -10.48 9.10 8.87
CA TRP A 8 -11.78 9.69 9.16
C TRP A 8 -12.63 8.81 10.10
N ALA A 9 -12.60 7.49 9.92
CA ALA A 9 -13.29 6.54 10.80
C ALA A 9 -12.71 6.58 12.24
N THR A 10 -11.39 6.73 12.40
CA THR A 10 -10.76 6.93 13.71
C THR A 10 -11.30 8.19 14.40
N ALA A 11 -11.48 9.29 13.66
CA ALA A 11 -12.06 10.51 14.21
C ALA A 11 -13.53 10.35 14.64
N LEU A 12 -14.31 9.50 13.98
CA LEU A 12 -15.67 9.15 14.43
C LEU A 12 -15.65 8.29 15.70
N VAL A 13 -14.70 7.36 15.78
CA VAL A 13 -14.48 6.49 16.94
C VAL A 13 -14.07 7.32 18.17
N ASP A 14 -13.19 8.31 18.01
CA ASP A 14 -12.80 9.23 19.09
C ASP A 14 -14.00 10.05 19.62
N ASN A 15 -14.93 10.42 18.74
CA ASN A 15 -16.17 11.09 19.14
C ASN A 15 -17.16 10.14 19.83
N ALA A 16 -17.16 8.85 19.45
CA ALA A 16 -17.97 7.82 20.08
C ALA A 16 -17.52 7.53 21.53
N PHE A 17 -16.21 7.45 21.79
CA PHE A 17 -15.68 7.23 23.14
C PHE A 17 -16.02 8.38 24.10
N ASN A 18 -16.05 9.62 23.63
CA ASN A 18 -16.33 10.80 24.46
C ASN A 18 -17.83 11.11 24.66
N ARG A 19 -18.75 10.25 24.21
CA ARG A 19 -20.22 10.46 24.28
C ARG A 19 -20.65 11.86 23.80
N ARG A 20 -19.98 12.42 22.78
CA ARG A 20 -20.32 13.72 22.18
C ARG A 20 -21.09 13.50 20.87
N PRO A 21 -22.05 14.37 20.50
CA PRO A 21 -22.84 14.18 19.28
C PRO A 21 -21.96 14.27 18.02
N VAL A 22 -21.76 13.11 17.38
CA VAL A 22 -20.80 12.84 16.29
C VAL A 22 -21.00 13.72 15.04
N ILE A 23 -22.23 14.17 14.78
CA ILE A 23 -22.60 14.83 13.52
C ILE A 23 -22.44 16.37 13.57
N ARG A 24 -22.40 16.98 14.77
CA ARG A 24 -22.32 18.44 14.93
C ARG A 24 -21.13 18.94 15.75
N ALA A 25 -20.59 18.13 16.66
CA ALA A 25 -19.44 18.53 17.47
C ALA A 25 -18.13 18.17 16.78
N GLY A 26 -17.36 19.17 16.34
CA GLY A 26 -15.95 18.98 15.98
C GLY A 26 -15.65 18.69 14.51
N VAL A 27 -16.39 19.29 13.57
CA VAL A 27 -16.07 19.26 12.12
C VAL A 27 -14.60 19.64 11.86
N HIS A 28 -14.08 20.65 12.57
CA HIS A 28 -12.65 21.02 12.48
C HIS A 28 -11.70 19.86 12.84
N ARG A 29 -12.04 19.06 13.85
CA ARG A 29 -11.24 17.88 14.23
C ARG A 29 -11.36 16.78 13.18
N GLN A 30 -12.55 16.55 12.62
CA GLN A 30 -12.75 15.57 11.54
C GLN A 30 -11.94 15.93 10.29
N VAL A 31 -11.90 17.21 9.90
CA VAL A 31 -11.08 17.69 8.78
C VAL A 31 -9.59 17.60 9.09
N LEU A 32 -9.15 17.92 10.32
CA LEU A 32 -7.77 17.72 10.76
C LEU A 32 -7.36 16.24 10.67
N TYR A 33 -8.15 15.32 11.21
CA TYR A 33 -7.82 13.89 11.17
C TYR A 33 -7.87 13.32 9.74
N ALA A 34 -8.81 13.77 8.92
CA ALA A 34 -8.88 13.37 7.52
C ALA A 34 -7.64 13.85 6.72
N THR A 35 -7.22 15.10 6.91
CA THR A 35 -6.03 15.66 6.23
C THR A 35 -4.74 15.00 6.71
N VAL A 36 -4.58 14.78 8.02
CA VAL A 36 -3.41 14.06 8.58
C VAL A 36 -3.39 12.61 8.09
N GLY A 37 -4.52 11.91 8.17
CA GLY A 37 -4.65 10.54 7.65
C GLY A 37 -4.36 10.43 6.15
N TRP A 38 -4.76 11.45 5.36
CA TRP A 38 -4.44 11.53 3.95
C TRP A 38 -2.96 11.79 3.69
N CYS A 39 -2.34 12.75 4.39
CA CYS A 39 -0.91 13.04 4.27
C CYS A 39 -0.08 11.81 4.62
N VAL A 40 -0.31 11.21 5.80
CA VAL A 40 0.42 10.02 6.25
C VAL A 40 0.18 8.84 5.30
N GLY A 41 -1.07 8.62 4.89
CA GLY A 41 -1.42 7.57 3.94
C GLY A 41 -0.70 7.73 2.59
N TYR A 42 -0.59 8.95 2.07
CA TYR A 42 0.14 9.24 0.82
C TYR A 42 1.62 8.85 0.93
N TYR A 43 2.29 9.22 2.02
CA TYR A 43 3.71 8.87 2.22
C TYR A 43 3.91 7.36 2.37
N ILE A 44 3.02 6.67 3.09
CA ILE A 44 3.10 5.21 3.26
C ILE A 44 2.90 4.50 1.93
N SER A 45 1.86 4.86 1.15
CA SER A 45 1.62 4.27 -0.17
C SER A 45 2.82 4.47 -1.09
N LYS A 46 3.34 5.70 -1.19
CA LYS A 46 4.51 5.98 -2.03
C LYS A 46 5.74 5.16 -1.62
N ARG A 47 5.94 4.94 -0.32
CA ARG A 47 7.03 4.11 0.20
C ARG A 47 6.81 2.63 -0.09
N ALA A 48 5.58 2.14 0.03
CA ALA A 48 5.22 0.77 -0.30
C ALA A 48 5.48 0.49 -1.78
N ASP A 49 5.00 1.35 -2.68
CA ASP A 49 5.19 1.22 -4.12
C ASP A 49 6.68 1.19 -4.48
N TYR A 50 7.48 2.06 -3.86
CA TYR A 50 8.93 2.08 -4.05
C TYR A 50 9.61 0.77 -3.61
N ILE A 51 9.22 0.20 -2.46
CA ILE A 51 9.81 -1.03 -1.96
C ILE A 51 9.48 -2.21 -2.89
N HIS A 52 8.22 -2.33 -3.32
CA HIS A 52 7.82 -3.40 -4.24
C HIS A 52 8.56 -3.28 -5.58
N ALA A 53 8.61 -2.08 -6.17
CA ALA A 53 9.34 -1.86 -7.41
C ALA A 53 10.86 -2.13 -7.28
N LYS A 54 11.44 -1.90 -6.10
CA LYS A 54 12.84 -2.25 -5.83
C LYS A 54 13.03 -3.76 -5.73
N LEU A 55 12.18 -4.44 -4.97
CA LEU A 55 12.23 -5.90 -4.81
C LEU A 55 12.09 -6.62 -6.14
N ASP A 56 11.17 -6.17 -7.00
CA ASP A 56 10.98 -6.74 -8.32
C ASP A 56 12.23 -6.54 -9.20
N ARG A 57 12.88 -5.37 -9.13
CA ARG A 57 14.15 -5.13 -9.84
C ARG A 57 15.24 -6.09 -9.37
N ASP A 58 15.44 -6.18 -8.06
CA ASP A 58 16.52 -6.99 -7.46
C ASP A 58 16.29 -8.49 -7.76
N LEU A 59 15.03 -8.95 -7.71
CA LEU A 59 14.65 -10.31 -8.06
C LEU A 59 14.94 -10.62 -9.54
N MET A 60 14.57 -9.72 -10.46
CA MET A 60 14.83 -9.91 -11.88
C MET A 60 16.34 -9.97 -12.19
N GLU A 61 17.14 -9.17 -11.50
CA GLU A 61 18.60 -9.19 -11.63
C GLU A 61 19.20 -10.50 -11.08
N TYR A 62 18.71 -10.99 -9.94
CA TYR A 62 19.13 -12.28 -9.38
C TYR A 62 18.81 -13.45 -10.31
N ILE A 63 17.61 -13.49 -10.88
CA ILE A 63 17.21 -14.59 -11.78
C ILE A 63 18.06 -14.58 -13.07
N ARG A 64 18.45 -13.40 -13.57
CA ARG A 64 19.37 -13.30 -14.72
C ARG A 64 20.75 -13.86 -14.42
N GLN A 65 21.25 -13.69 -13.19
CA GLN A 65 22.59 -14.13 -12.80
C GLN A 65 22.67 -15.64 -12.52
N HIS A 66 21.58 -16.25 -12.04
CA HIS A 66 21.54 -17.65 -11.63
C HIS A 66 20.42 -18.45 -12.32
N PRO A 67 20.47 -18.64 -13.65
CA PRO A 67 19.46 -19.44 -14.37
C PRO A 67 19.43 -20.91 -13.94
N GLU A 68 20.49 -21.44 -13.32
CA GLU A 68 20.62 -22.83 -12.86
C GLU A 68 19.78 -23.17 -11.61
N ASP A 69 19.53 -22.21 -10.73
CA ASP A 69 18.78 -22.42 -9.48
C ASP A 69 17.27 -22.50 -9.72
N PHE A 70 16.79 -21.92 -10.83
CA PHE A 70 15.38 -21.90 -11.20
C PHE A 70 15.06 -23.03 -12.19
N LYS A 71 15.00 -24.28 -11.70
CA LYS A 71 14.49 -25.40 -12.49
C LYS A 71 13.02 -25.20 -12.84
N GLU A 72 12.74 -24.80 -14.08
CA GLU A 72 11.41 -24.63 -14.65
C GLU A 72 10.56 -25.91 -14.47
N LYS A 73 9.63 -25.88 -13.50
CA LYS A 73 8.58 -26.90 -13.43
C LYS A 73 7.57 -26.60 -14.53
N GLY A 74 7.63 -27.39 -15.61
CA GLY A 74 6.78 -27.58 -16.81
C GLY A 74 5.61 -26.64 -17.21
N ILE A 75 5.03 -25.87 -16.30
CA ILE A 75 3.92 -24.93 -16.54
C ILE A 75 4.39 -23.47 -16.43
N LEU A 76 5.44 -23.18 -15.64
CA LEU A 76 5.92 -21.80 -15.40
C LEU A 76 6.91 -21.30 -16.48
N SER A 77 7.50 -22.21 -17.26
CA SER A 77 8.49 -21.92 -18.33
C SER A 77 7.94 -20.93 -19.37
N CYS A 78 6.69 -21.13 -19.81
CA CYS A 78 6.10 -20.28 -20.86
C CYS A 78 5.72 -18.87 -20.38
N CYS A 79 5.47 -18.67 -19.09
CA CYS A 79 5.12 -17.34 -18.55
C CYS A 79 6.40 -16.53 -18.30
N PHE A 80 7.38 -17.13 -17.64
CA PHE A 80 8.67 -16.51 -17.32
C PHE A 80 9.45 -16.07 -18.57
N LYS A 81 9.45 -16.91 -19.64
CA LYS A 81 10.15 -16.57 -20.89
C LYS A 81 9.42 -15.51 -21.72
N LYS A 82 8.11 -15.34 -21.52
CA LYS A 82 7.28 -14.36 -22.25
C LYS A 82 7.42 -12.94 -21.70
N ASP A 83 7.73 -12.80 -20.41
CA ASP A 83 7.98 -11.50 -19.77
C ASP A 83 9.39 -10.93 -20.04
N ILE A 84 10.35 -11.77 -20.48
CA ILE A 84 11.70 -11.31 -20.87
C ILE A 84 11.76 -10.88 -22.36
N ALA A 85 10.85 -11.37 -23.20
CA ALA A 85 10.87 -11.17 -24.65
C ALA A 85 9.93 -10.04 -25.16
N ASN A 86 9.25 -9.32 -24.26
CA ASN A 86 8.36 -8.19 -24.54
C ASN A 86 8.86 -6.96 -23.77
#